data_AF-A0AA37F766-F1
#
_entry.id   AF-A0AA37F766-F1
#
_cell.length_a   1.000
_cell.length_b   1.000
_cell.length_c   1.000
_cell.angle_alpha   90.00
_cell.angle_beta   90.00
_cell.angle_gamma   90.00
#
_symmetry.space_group_name_H-M   'P 1'
#
loop_
_entity.id
_entity.type
_entity.pdbx_description
1 polymer ?
#
loop_
_entity_poly.entity_id
_entity_poly.type
_entity_poly.pdbx_seq_one_letter_code
_entity_poly.pdbx_strand_id
1 'polypeptide(L)'
;MGMSPPYRQIRAVHTDDSVTVYQAYDPSIAGPAVAAQRFVPPFKRERMTWIKPSFLWMMYRCGWAAKPGQSRVLAIEITREGFEWALARSCPSHPGRDAGDAGRDAWARRLRRSPVRVQWDPERDPHLNALPYRSIQIGLSGEAVHRYADDWTVSITDVTDRVHDVHAAVRARAQTAGLLPVERPYPLPPDLARIVGATADGSEPAPARTLPGGAARTRVSPDGTAESHGERGL
;
A
#
# COMPACT_ATOMS: atom_id res chain seq x y z
N MET A 1 -27.70 10.19 0.89
CA MET A 1 -26.30 10.63 0.81
C MET A 1 -25.44 9.42 1.11
N GLY A 2 -24.76 8.85 0.11
CA GLY A 2 -23.88 7.70 0.36
C GLY A 2 -22.71 8.16 1.23
N MET A 3 -22.49 7.49 2.36
CA MET A 3 -21.36 7.80 3.24
C MET A 3 -20.05 7.57 2.48
N SER A 4 -19.19 8.59 2.43
CA SER A 4 -17.84 8.44 1.88
C SER A 4 -17.09 7.35 2.67
N PRO A 5 -16.26 6.51 2.01
CA PRO A 5 -15.49 5.49 2.70
C PRO A 5 -14.61 6.08 3.81
N PRO A 6 -14.31 5.31 4.87
CA PRO A 6 -13.34 5.73 5.88
C PRO A 6 -11.99 6.07 5.28
N TYR A 7 -11.28 7.03 5.89
CA TYR A 7 -10.01 7.54 5.37
C TYR A 7 -8.98 6.43 5.13
N ARG A 8 -8.87 5.43 6.01
CA ARG A 8 -8.04 4.23 5.84
C ARG A 8 -8.87 2.98 6.04
N GLN A 9 -9.42 2.45 4.95
CA GLN A 9 -10.16 1.19 4.94
C GLN A 9 -9.54 0.23 3.93
N ILE A 10 -9.32 -1.02 4.33
CA ILE A 10 -8.95 -2.08 3.40
C ILE A 10 -10.21 -2.48 2.63
N ARG A 11 -10.19 -2.35 1.31
CA ARG A 11 -11.20 -2.90 0.42
C ARG A 11 -10.54 -3.90 -0.50
N ALA A 12 -11.21 -5.00 -0.76
CA ALA A 12 -10.70 -6.10 -1.55
C ALA A 12 -11.84 -6.90 -2.16
N VAL A 13 -11.54 -7.69 -3.20
CA VAL A 13 -12.35 -8.88 -3.49
C VAL A 13 -11.96 -9.95 -2.46
N HIS A 14 -12.93 -10.53 -1.78
CA HIS A 14 -12.69 -11.56 -0.79
C HIS A 14 -13.89 -12.52 -0.67
N THR A 15 -13.59 -13.75 -0.27
CA THR A 15 -14.55 -14.78 0.17
C THR A 15 -14.43 -14.94 1.69
N ASP A 16 -15.06 -15.95 2.28
CA ASP A 16 -14.88 -16.28 3.70
C ASP A 16 -13.45 -16.76 4.03
N ASP A 17 -12.77 -17.36 3.06
CA ASP A 17 -11.47 -18.01 3.27
C ASP A 17 -10.30 -17.37 2.49
N SER A 18 -10.58 -16.50 1.52
CA SER A 18 -9.56 -15.89 0.66
C SER A 18 -9.73 -14.38 0.48
N VAL A 19 -8.62 -13.71 0.17
CA VAL A 19 -8.54 -12.31 -0.24
C VAL A 19 -7.75 -12.22 -1.53
N THR A 20 -8.26 -11.48 -2.51
CA THR A 20 -7.53 -11.18 -3.74
C THR A 20 -6.59 -10.00 -3.53
N VAL A 21 -5.34 -10.17 -3.95
CA VAL A 21 -4.34 -9.12 -4.05
C VAL A 21 -3.73 -9.08 -5.44
N TYR A 22 -3.32 -7.90 -5.87
CA TYR A 22 -2.79 -7.68 -7.21
C TYR A 22 -1.29 -7.40 -7.19
N GLN A 23 -0.60 -7.97 -8.17
CA GLN A 23 0.80 -7.68 -8.51
C GLN A 23 0.96 -7.62 -10.02
N ALA A 24 2.03 -6.99 -10.50
CA ALA A 24 2.36 -6.97 -11.92
C ALA A 24 3.83 -7.34 -12.15
N TYR A 25 4.06 -8.08 -13.22
CA TYR A 25 5.37 -8.63 -13.58
C TYR A 25 5.58 -8.66 -15.09
N ASP A 26 6.80 -8.96 -15.51
CA ASP A 26 7.08 -9.42 -16.87
C ASP A 26 6.47 -10.80 -17.14
N PRO A 27 6.23 -11.16 -18.42
CA PRO A 27 5.73 -12.49 -18.80
C PRO A 27 6.59 -13.64 -18.28
N SER A 28 7.90 -13.43 -18.13
CA SER A 28 8.85 -14.44 -17.63
C SER A 28 8.60 -14.85 -16.17
N ILE A 29 7.93 -14.02 -15.37
CA ILE A 29 7.48 -14.36 -14.01
C ILE A 29 6.00 -14.73 -14.03
N ALA A 30 5.17 -13.95 -14.73
CA ALA A 30 3.73 -14.13 -14.72
C ALA A 30 3.28 -15.47 -15.32
N GLY A 31 3.83 -15.84 -16.49
CA GLY A 31 3.48 -17.10 -17.17
C GLY A 31 3.75 -18.33 -16.30
N PRO A 32 4.98 -18.52 -15.80
CA PRO A 32 5.30 -19.63 -14.91
C PRO A 32 4.47 -19.64 -13.62
N ALA A 33 4.20 -18.47 -13.03
CA ALA A 33 3.39 -18.40 -11.81
C ALA A 33 1.95 -18.86 -12.03
N VAL A 34 1.32 -18.42 -13.13
CA VAL A 34 -0.02 -18.85 -13.53
C VAL A 34 -0.04 -20.34 -13.85
N ALA A 35 0.92 -20.83 -14.63
CA ALA A 35 0.98 -22.25 -14.99
C ALA A 35 1.17 -23.17 -13.78
N ALA A 36 1.95 -22.73 -12.79
CA ALA A 36 2.21 -23.51 -11.57
C ALA A 36 1.21 -23.25 -10.44
N GLN A 37 0.30 -22.26 -10.58
CA GLN A 37 -0.57 -21.74 -9.52
C GLN A 37 0.17 -21.35 -8.23
N ARG A 38 1.44 -20.93 -8.37
CA ARG A 38 2.31 -20.49 -7.27
C ARG A 38 3.53 -19.76 -7.82
N PHE A 39 4.19 -18.95 -7.01
CA PHE A 39 5.41 -18.26 -7.45
C PHE A 39 6.61 -19.21 -7.50
N VAL A 40 7.14 -19.39 -8.72
CA VAL A 40 8.31 -20.21 -9.06
C VAL A 40 9.42 -19.35 -9.68
N PRO A 41 10.68 -19.84 -9.80
CA PRO A 41 11.72 -19.11 -10.52
C PRO A 41 11.24 -18.64 -11.91
N PRO A 42 11.56 -17.40 -12.34
CA PRO A 42 12.56 -16.49 -11.78
C PRO A 42 12.03 -15.50 -10.73
N PHE A 43 10.87 -15.76 -10.10
CA PHE A 43 10.41 -14.95 -8.97
C PHE A 43 11.47 -14.93 -7.85
N LYS A 44 11.87 -13.73 -7.42
CA LYS A 44 12.91 -13.53 -6.39
C LYS A 44 12.28 -13.41 -5.02
N ARG A 45 12.74 -14.25 -4.09
CA ARG A 45 12.27 -14.26 -2.69
C ARG A 45 13.14 -13.41 -1.77
N GLU A 46 14.33 -13.01 -2.22
CA GLU A 46 15.29 -12.24 -1.43
C GLU A 46 14.94 -10.76 -1.37
N ARG A 47 14.08 -10.29 -2.28
CA ARG A 47 13.62 -8.90 -2.33
C ARG A 47 12.22 -8.78 -1.75
N MET A 48 11.93 -7.62 -1.18
CA MET A 48 10.57 -7.29 -0.77
C MET A 48 9.61 -7.29 -1.97
N THR A 49 8.49 -7.99 -1.86
CA THR A 49 7.41 -7.96 -2.85
C THR A 49 6.20 -7.21 -2.29
N TRP A 50 5.50 -6.43 -3.12
CA TRP A 50 4.43 -5.54 -2.67
C TRP A 50 3.07 -5.96 -3.24
N ILE A 51 2.23 -6.52 -2.37
CA ILE A 51 0.84 -6.89 -2.70
C ILE A 51 -0.11 -5.72 -2.44
N LYS A 52 -1.17 -5.61 -3.26
CA LYS A 52 -2.17 -4.53 -3.19
C LYS A 52 -3.57 -5.12 -3.29
N PRO A 53 -4.43 -5.00 -2.26
CA PRO A 53 -5.82 -5.43 -2.38
C PRO A 53 -6.63 -4.58 -3.38
N SER A 54 -6.24 -3.31 -3.59
CA SER A 54 -6.90 -2.41 -4.53
C SER A 54 -6.37 -2.58 -5.97
N PHE A 55 -7.28 -2.86 -6.89
CA PHE A 55 -7.06 -2.98 -8.32
C PHE A 55 -6.61 -1.65 -8.93
N LEU A 56 -7.33 -0.56 -8.67
CA LEU A 56 -7.00 0.75 -9.25
C LEU A 56 -5.70 1.32 -8.69
N TRP A 57 -5.38 1.03 -7.43
CA TRP A 57 -4.05 1.31 -6.90
C TRP A 57 -2.97 0.51 -7.63
N MET A 58 -3.20 -0.78 -7.91
CA MET A 58 -2.29 -1.55 -8.74
C MET A 58 -2.18 -0.97 -10.16
N MET A 59 -3.27 -0.52 -10.78
CA MET A 59 -3.26 0.06 -12.14
C MET A 59 -2.47 1.36 -12.20
N TYR A 60 -2.56 2.21 -11.17
CA TYR A 60 -1.68 3.37 -11.04
C TYR A 60 -0.19 2.97 -10.95
N ARG A 61 0.10 1.88 -10.24
CA ARG A 61 1.47 1.40 -10.02
C ARG A 61 2.08 0.79 -11.27
N CYS A 62 1.36 -0.05 -12.02
CA CYS A 62 1.85 -0.62 -13.28
C CYS A 62 1.55 0.22 -14.53
N GLY A 63 0.81 1.34 -14.39
CA GLY A 63 0.40 2.18 -15.52
C GLY A 63 -0.47 1.41 -16.50
N TRP A 64 -1.53 0.74 -16.02
CA TRP A 64 -2.41 -0.10 -16.85
C TRP A 64 -1.66 -1.17 -17.65
N ALA A 65 -0.71 -1.85 -16.99
CA ALA A 65 0.18 -2.84 -17.61
C ALA A 65 1.07 -2.32 -18.74
N ALA A 66 1.30 -1.00 -18.83
CA ALA A 66 2.15 -0.41 -19.87
C ALA A 66 3.61 -0.18 -19.44
N LYS A 67 3.92 -0.29 -18.13
CA LYS A 67 5.29 -0.05 -17.65
C LYS A 67 6.21 -1.24 -17.92
N PRO A 68 7.48 -1.00 -18.32
CA PRO A 68 8.50 -2.05 -18.39
C PRO A 68 8.60 -2.79 -17.06
N GLY A 69 8.73 -4.12 -17.09
CA GLY A 69 8.79 -4.92 -15.87
C GLY A 69 7.43 -5.35 -15.30
N GLN A 70 6.32 -4.80 -15.81
CA GLN A 70 4.98 -4.88 -15.20
C GLN A 70 3.86 -4.98 -16.26
N SER A 71 4.10 -5.73 -17.33
CA SER A 71 3.18 -5.86 -18.46
C SER A 71 2.13 -6.96 -18.32
N ARG A 72 2.23 -7.80 -17.29
CA ARG A 72 1.20 -8.78 -16.92
C ARG A 72 0.70 -8.49 -15.51
N VAL A 73 -0.62 -8.42 -15.34
CA VAL A 73 -1.25 -8.18 -14.05
C VAL A 73 -1.87 -9.47 -13.57
N LEU A 74 -1.49 -9.87 -12.36
CA LEU A 74 -2.01 -11.06 -11.70
C LEU A 74 -2.99 -10.66 -10.61
N ALA A 75 -4.14 -11.33 -10.58
CA ALA A 75 -5.00 -11.43 -9.42
C ALA A 75 -4.60 -12.70 -8.66
N ILE A 76 -4.04 -12.54 -7.46
CA ILE A 76 -3.61 -13.65 -6.61
C ILE A 76 -4.58 -13.77 -5.46
N GLU A 77 -5.27 -14.88 -5.36
CA GLU A 77 -6.01 -15.21 -4.15
C GLU A 77 -5.06 -15.79 -3.11
N ILE A 78 -5.06 -15.20 -1.92
CA ILE A 78 -4.35 -15.72 -0.77
C ILE A 78 -5.31 -16.07 0.35
N THR A 79 -4.93 -17.02 1.20
CA THR A 79 -5.70 -17.37 2.39
C THR A 79 -5.90 -16.15 3.27
N ARG A 80 -7.08 -16.06 3.87
CA ARG A 80 -7.42 -15.02 4.83
C ARG A 80 -6.47 -15.04 6.02
N GLU A 81 -6.16 -16.24 6.52
CA GLU A 81 -5.18 -16.45 7.58
C GLU A 81 -3.81 -15.87 7.21
N GLY A 82 -3.30 -16.13 6.01
CA GLY A 82 -2.02 -15.60 5.55
C GLY A 82 -2.01 -14.08 5.43
N PHE A 83 -3.10 -13.50 4.91
CA PHE A 83 -3.28 -12.06 4.83
C PHE A 83 -3.26 -11.41 6.22
N GLU A 84 -4.05 -11.94 7.16
CA GLU A 84 -4.13 -11.43 8.53
C GLU A 84 -2.84 -11.63 9.32
N TRP A 85 -2.16 -12.75 9.11
CA TRP A 85 -0.82 -13.01 9.65
C TRP A 85 0.15 -11.90 9.23
N ALA A 86 0.09 -11.48 7.96
CA ALA A 86 0.93 -10.41 7.44
C ALA A 86 0.60 -9.05 8.08
N LEU A 87 -0.69 -8.72 8.21
CA LEU A 87 -1.12 -7.48 8.88
C LEU A 87 -0.68 -7.44 10.34
N ALA A 88 -0.83 -8.55 11.08
CA ALA A 88 -0.43 -8.66 12.49
C ALA A 88 1.08 -8.43 12.71
N ARG A 89 1.90 -8.81 11.73
CA ARG A 89 3.38 -8.69 11.79
C ARG A 89 3.92 -7.50 11.01
N SER A 90 3.05 -6.56 10.66
CA SER A 90 3.44 -5.39 9.89
C SER A 90 4.08 -4.31 10.76
N CYS A 91 4.92 -3.50 10.12
CA CYS A 91 5.37 -2.22 10.64
C CYS A 91 5.06 -1.10 9.64
N PRO A 92 4.56 0.06 10.07
CA PRO A 92 4.41 1.21 9.19
C PRO A 92 5.74 1.58 8.50
N SER A 93 5.69 1.92 7.21
CA SER A 93 6.89 2.30 6.44
C SER A 93 7.50 3.63 6.86
N HIS A 94 6.82 4.41 7.70
CA HIS A 94 7.27 5.69 8.24
C HIS A 94 6.98 5.74 9.75
N PRO A 95 7.77 6.47 10.55
CA PRO A 95 7.42 6.72 11.94
C PRO A 95 6.11 7.53 12.02
N GLY A 96 5.42 7.45 13.15
CA GLY A 96 4.29 8.34 13.41
C GLY A 96 4.74 9.80 13.33
N ARG A 97 3.92 10.68 12.74
CA ARG A 97 4.28 12.10 12.51
C ARG A 97 4.73 12.82 13.79
N ASP A 98 4.13 12.47 14.92
CA ASP A 98 4.40 13.07 16.23
C ASP A 98 5.38 12.26 17.09
N ALA A 99 6.04 11.26 16.51
CA ALA A 99 7.01 10.45 17.25
C ALA A 99 8.27 11.27 17.57
N GLY A 100 8.54 11.51 18.86
CA GLY A 100 9.84 12.02 19.33
C GLY A 100 10.99 11.03 19.06
N ASP A 101 12.23 11.41 19.41
CA ASP A 101 13.43 10.63 19.09
C ASP A 101 13.37 9.16 19.56
N ALA A 102 12.99 8.93 20.82
CA ALA A 102 12.83 7.57 21.35
C ALA A 102 11.78 6.74 20.59
N GLY A 103 10.72 7.39 20.11
CA GLY A 103 9.67 6.76 19.28
C GLY A 103 10.17 6.41 17.89
N ARG A 104 10.96 7.30 17.26
CA ARG A 104 11.64 7.02 15.99
C ARG A 104 12.63 5.87 16.11
N ASP A 105 13.39 5.80 17.19
CA ASP A 105 14.33 4.71 17.44
C ASP A 105 13.63 3.37 17.65
N ALA A 106 12.53 3.37 18.43
CA ALA A 106 11.71 2.19 18.63
C ALA A 106 11.08 1.71 17.31
N TRP A 107 10.57 2.63 16.50
CA TRP A 107 10.07 2.35 15.15
C TRP A 107 11.17 1.77 14.26
N ALA A 108 12.36 2.36 14.22
CA ALA A 108 13.46 1.90 13.37
C ALA A 108 13.92 0.48 13.77
N ARG A 109 13.98 0.17 15.07
CA ARG A 109 14.25 -1.19 15.57
C ARG A 109 13.16 -2.18 15.15
N ARG A 110 11.89 -1.80 15.24
CA ARG A 110 10.76 -2.63 14.80
C ARG A 110 10.79 -2.85 13.29
N LEU A 111 11.01 -1.80 12.51
CA LEU A 111 11.06 -1.84 11.04
C LEU A 111 12.11 -2.82 10.53
N ARG A 112 13.31 -2.86 11.16
CA ARG A 112 14.39 -3.79 10.78
C ARG A 112 14.05 -5.26 11.02
N ARG A 113 13.20 -5.55 12.01
CA ARG A 113 12.85 -6.93 12.40
C ARG A 113 11.52 -7.42 11.82
N SER A 114 10.69 -6.51 11.31
CA SER A 114 9.36 -6.86 10.84
C SER A 114 9.45 -7.45 9.43
N PRO A 115 8.93 -8.67 9.20
CA PRO A 115 8.95 -9.28 7.87
C PRO A 115 7.95 -8.59 6.92
N VAL A 116 7.03 -7.79 7.47
CA VAL A 116 5.98 -7.09 6.72
C VAL A 116 6.06 -5.57 6.93
N ARG A 117 5.91 -4.82 5.85
CA ARG A 117 5.75 -3.36 5.85
C ARG A 117 4.36 -2.99 5.35
N VAL A 118 3.75 -1.96 5.94
CA VAL A 118 2.48 -1.41 5.46
C VAL A 118 2.61 0.07 5.14
N GLN A 119 1.95 0.48 4.06
CA GLN A 119 1.85 1.87 3.65
C GLN A 119 0.41 2.15 3.19
N TRP A 120 -0.09 3.32 3.58
CA TRP A 120 -1.37 3.86 3.12
C TRP A 120 -1.08 4.96 2.11
N ASP A 121 -1.46 4.74 0.86
CA ASP A 121 -1.34 5.71 -0.23
C ASP A 121 -2.73 6.20 -0.64
N PRO A 122 -2.85 7.34 -1.34
CA PRO A 122 -4.16 7.78 -1.81
C PRO A 122 -4.75 6.72 -2.75
N GLU A 123 -6.03 6.41 -2.59
CA GLU A 123 -6.74 5.57 -3.56
C GLU A 123 -6.88 6.32 -4.90
N ARG A 124 -7.24 5.59 -5.95
CA ARG A 124 -7.41 6.08 -7.31
C ARG A 124 -8.82 5.82 -7.81
N ASP A 125 -9.35 6.79 -8.55
CA ASP A 125 -10.51 6.56 -9.42
C ASP A 125 -10.08 5.87 -10.73
N PRO A 126 -11.02 5.49 -11.61
CA PRO A 126 -10.67 4.88 -12.91
C PRO A 126 -9.84 5.77 -13.83
N HIS A 127 -9.82 7.09 -13.62
CA HIS A 127 -8.96 8.02 -14.35
C HIS A 127 -7.59 8.22 -13.67
N LEU A 128 -7.33 7.47 -12.59
CA LEU A 128 -6.14 7.56 -11.75
C LEU A 128 -5.96 8.90 -11.02
N ASN A 129 -7.05 9.65 -10.80
CA ASN A 129 -7.04 10.79 -9.91
C ASN A 129 -7.00 10.31 -8.45
N ALA A 130 -6.32 11.07 -7.59
CA ALA A 130 -6.26 10.75 -6.16
C ALA A 130 -7.62 10.99 -5.49
N LEU A 131 -8.05 10.03 -4.67
CA LEU A 131 -9.28 10.11 -3.88
C LEU A 131 -8.98 10.56 -2.44
N PRO A 132 -9.99 11.10 -1.71
CA PRO A 132 -9.79 11.62 -0.36
C PRO A 132 -9.54 10.55 0.71
N TYR A 133 -9.64 9.27 0.36
CA TYR A 133 -9.33 8.13 1.22
C TYR A 133 -8.09 7.38 0.72
N ARG A 134 -7.68 6.34 1.46
CA ARG A 134 -6.42 5.63 1.26
C ARG A 134 -6.66 4.17 0.91
N SER A 135 -5.65 3.59 0.27
CA SER A 135 -5.53 2.16 0.02
C SER A 135 -4.20 1.65 0.55
N ILE A 136 -4.24 0.43 1.08
CA ILE A 136 -3.07 -0.20 1.68
C ILE A 136 -2.24 -0.90 0.61
N GLN A 137 -0.92 -0.80 0.73
CA GLN A 137 0.01 -1.74 0.12
C GLN A 137 0.85 -2.41 1.20
N ILE A 138 1.15 -3.69 0.98
CA ILE A 138 1.75 -4.57 1.98
C ILE A 138 3.02 -5.16 1.37
N GLY A 139 4.17 -4.80 1.93
CA GLY A 139 5.48 -5.28 1.51
C GLY A 139 5.87 -6.51 2.32
N LEU A 140 6.12 -7.63 1.65
CA LEU A 140 6.48 -8.92 2.25
C LEU A 140 7.97 -9.20 2.02
N SER A 141 8.69 -9.58 3.08
CA SER A 141 10.12 -9.89 3.05
C SER A 141 10.47 -10.99 4.05
N GLY A 142 11.65 -11.62 3.89
CA GLY A 142 12.07 -12.72 4.75
C GLY A 142 11.02 -13.81 4.80
N GLU A 143 10.68 -14.32 5.98
CA GLU A 143 9.67 -15.37 6.15
C GLU A 143 8.33 -15.09 5.45
N ALA A 144 7.88 -13.83 5.40
CA ALA A 144 6.58 -13.49 4.82
C ALA A 144 6.52 -13.78 3.31
N VAL A 145 7.61 -13.59 2.57
CA VAL A 145 7.61 -13.85 1.11
C VAL A 145 7.66 -15.35 0.80
N HIS A 146 8.28 -16.14 1.68
CA HIS A 146 8.29 -17.61 1.57
C HIS A 146 6.90 -18.16 1.82
N ARG A 147 6.29 -17.80 2.95
CA ARG A 147 4.91 -18.19 3.26
C ARG A 147 3.92 -17.75 2.17
N TYR A 148 4.07 -16.54 1.65
CA TYR A 148 3.25 -16.06 0.54
C TYR A 148 3.35 -16.94 -0.71
N ALA A 149 4.59 -17.28 -1.11
CA ALA A 149 4.85 -18.04 -2.32
C ALA A 149 4.50 -19.53 -2.20
N ASP A 150 4.65 -20.10 -1.00
CA ASP A 150 4.60 -21.55 -0.79
C ASP A 150 3.33 -22.00 -0.05
N ASP A 151 2.78 -21.19 0.87
CA ASP A 151 1.69 -21.62 1.78
C ASP A 151 0.37 -20.86 1.55
N TRP A 152 0.43 -19.55 1.31
CA TRP A 152 -0.79 -18.71 1.31
C TRP A 152 -1.50 -18.65 -0.03
N THR A 153 -0.81 -18.92 -1.13
CA THR A 153 -1.39 -18.77 -2.47
C THR A 153 -2.43 -19.87 -2.73
N VAL A 154 -3.66 -19.46 -3.00
CA VAL A 154 -4.79 -20.34 -3.35
C VAL A 154 -4.91 -20.47 -4.86
N SER A 155 -4.86 -19.34 -5.58
CA SER A 155 -4.93 -19.30 -7.04
C SER A 155 -4.22 -18.08 -7.60
N ILE A 156 -3.78 -18.18 -8.85
CA ILE A 156 -3.19 -17.07 -9.62
C ILE A 156 -3.91 -16.98 -10.96
N THR A 157 -4.61 -15.88 -11.19
CA THR A 157 -5.28 -15.59 -12.46
C THR A 157 -4.59 -14.42 -13.15
N ASP A 158 -4.25 -14.60 -14.42
CA ASP A 158 -3.83 -13.48 -15.26
C ASP A 158 -5.05 -12.66 -15.69
N VAL A 159 -5.10 -11.40 -15.26
CA VAL A 159 -6.21 -10.48 -15.53
C VAL A 159 -5.82 -9.37 -16.51
N THR A 160 -4.72 -9.56 -17.26
CA THR A 160 -4.18 -8.55 -18.19
C THR A 160 -5.19 -8.11 -19.24
N ASP A 161 -5.96 -9.04 -19.81
CA ASP A 161 -6.98 -8.70 -20.81
C ASP A 161 -8.07 -7.80 -20.20
N ARG A 162 -8.56 -8.14 -18.99
CA ARG A 162 -9.50 -7.28 -18.25
C ARG A 162 -8.92 -5.90 -17.97
N VAL A 163 -7.63 -5.81 -17.65
CA VAL A 163 -6.94 -4.52 -17.45
C VAL A 163 -6.98 -3.68 -18.71
N HIS A 164 -6.74 -4.29 -19.88
CA HIS A 164 -6.82 -3.61 -21.17
C HIS A 164 -8.25 -3.18 -21.51
N ASP A 165 -9.25 -4.02 -21.24
CA ASP A 165 -10.67 -3.68 -21.45
C ASP A 165 -11.10 -2.48 -20.60
N VAL A 166 -10.76 -2.49 -19.30
CA VAL A 166 -11.04 -1.36 -18.40
C VAL A 166 -10.33 -0.11 -18.91
N HIS A 167 -9.05 -0.19 -19.25
CA HIS A 167 -8.29 0.97 -19.72
C HIS A 167 -8.87 1.53 -21.03
N ALA A 168 -9.27 0.66 -21.96
CA ALA A 168 -9.92 1.06 -23.21
C ALA A 168 -11.23 1.81 -22.92
N ALA A 169 -12.07 1.30 -22.03
CA ALA A 169 -13.31 1.94 -21.60
C ALA A 169 -13.04 3.31 -20.93
N VAL A 170 -12.05 3.41 -20.06
CA VAL A 170 -11.63 4.68 -19.42
C VAL A 170 -11.23 5.72 -20.47
N ARG A 171 -10.41 5.35 -21.45
CA ARG A 171 -9.98 6.27 -22.54
C ARG A 171 -11.15 6.70 -23.42
N ALA A 172 -12.10 5.80 -23.65
CA ALA A 172 -13.32 6.09 -24.40
C ALA A 172 -14.36 6.87 -23.60
N ARG A 173 -14.12 7.15 -22.31
CA ARG A 173 -15.09 7.74 -21.37
C ARG A 173 -16.40 6.94 -21.27
N ALA A 174 -16.30 5.62 -21.46
CA ALA A 174 -17.42 4.69 -21.31
C ALA A 174 -17.59 4.26 -19.84
N GLN A 175 -18.74 3.66 -19.50
CA GLN A 175 -18.95 3.07 -18.17
C GLN A 175 -17.97 1.92 -17.89
N THR A 176 -17.32 1.97 -16.73
CA THR A 176 -16.34 0.97 -16.27
C THR A 176 -16.85 0.10 -15.11
N ALA A 177 -17.99 0.45 -14.51
CA ALA A 177 -18.48 -0.18 -13.28
C ALA A 177 -18.67 -1.70 -13.39
N GLY A 178 -19.06 -2.22 -14.56
CA GLY A 178 -19.21 -3.66 -14.80
C GLY A 178 -17.90 -4.39 -15.15
N LEU A 179 -16.82 -3.66 -15.40
CA LEU A 179 -15.50 -4.23 -15.75
C LEU A 179 -14.56 -4.28 -14.53
N LEU A 180 -14.78 -3.39 -13.56
CA LEU A 180 -13.97 -3.32 -12.35
C LEU A 180 -14.31 -4.47 -11.39
N PRO A 181 -13.31 -5.01 -10.66
CA PRO A 181 -13.58 -5.92 -9.55
C PRO A 181 -14.46 -5.26 -8.49
N VAL A 182 -15.40 -6.04 -7.92
CA VAL A 182 -16.28 -5.56 -6.85
C VAL A 182 -15.56 -5.66 -5.51
N GLU A 183 -14.74 -4.66 -5.21
CA GLU A 183 -14.02 -4.54 -3.95
C GLU A 183 -14.95 -4.05 -2.83
N ARG A 184 -15.06 -4.84 -1.77
CA ARG A 184 -15.90 -4.56 -0.60
C ARG A 184 -15.01 -4.28 0.63
N PRO A 185 -15.51 -3.56 1.65
CA PRO A 185 -14.80 -3.42 2.92
C PRO A 185 -14.41 -4.79 3.48
N TYR A 186 -13.11 -5.00 3.69
CA TYR A 186 -12.62 -6.23 4.31
C TYR A 186 -13.03 -6.22 5.79
N PRO A 187 -13.61 -7.31 6.35
CA PRO A 187 -14.07 -7.40 7.74
C PRO A 187 -12.89 -7.51 8.71
N LEU A 188 -12.10 -6.45 8.80
CA LEU A 188 -10.84 -6.40 9.53
C LEU A 188 -11.08 -6.51 11.04
N PRO A 189 -10.50 -7.51 11.73
CA PRO A 189 -10.56 -7.60 13.19
C PRO A 189 -10.06 -6.30 13.87
N PRO A 190 -10.70 -5.84 14.97
CA PRO A 190 -10.34 -4.58 15.62
C PRO A 190 -8.86 -4.45 16.01
N ASP A 191 -8.23 -5.56 16.39
CA ASP A 191 -6.80 -5.57 16.73
C ASP A 191 -5.91 -5.33 15.52
N LEU A 192 -6.25 -5.93 14.38
CA LEU A 192 -5.53 -5.69 13.13
C LEU A 192 -5.77 -4.26 12.64
N ALA A 193 -7.00 -3.75 12.75
CA ALA A 193 -7.33 -2.37 12.42
C ALA A 193 -6.44 -1.37 13.17
N ARG A 194 -6.20 -1.60 14.47
CA ARG A 194 -5.27 -0.80 15.28
C ARG A 194 -3.82 -0.93 14.83
N ILE A 195 -3.36 -2.15 14.52
CA ILE A 195 -1.97 -2.42 14.09
C ILE A 195 -1.65 -1.69 12.79
N VAL A 196 -2.57 -1.76 11.81
CA VAL A 196 -2.35 -1.11 10.49
C VAL A 196 -2.79 0.35 10.47
N GLY A 197 -3.45 0.83 11.52
CA GLY A 197 -3.95 2.21 11.61
C GLY A 197 -5.11 2.49 10.65
N ALA A 198 -6.03 1.53 10.49
CA ALA A 198 -7.30 1.72 9.79
C ALA A 198 -8.23 2.66 10.58
N THR A 199 -9.07 3.41 9.88
CA THR A 199 -10.03 4.34 10.50
C THR A 199 -11.46 3.80 10.43
N ALA A 200 -12.26 4.13 11.44
CA ALA A 200 -13.68 3.78 11.48
C ALA A 200 -14.54 4.70 10.60
N ASP A 201 -14.14 5.98 10.46
CA ASP A 201 -14.91 7.03 9.79
C ASP A 201 -14.10 7.72 8.67
N GLY A 202 -14.78 8.55 7.87
CA GLY A 202 -14.23 9.33 6.75
C GLY A 202 -13.26 10.45 7.13
N SER A 203 -13.08 10.70 8.43
CA SER A 203 -12.13 11.67 8.96
C SER A 203 -10.70 11.12 8.94
N GLU A 204 -9.74 11.97 8.56
CA GLU A 204 -8.33 11.71 8.84
C GLU A 204 -8.17 11.47 10.36
N PRO A 205 -7.35 10.50 10.82
CA PRO A 205 -7.17 10.29 12.24
C PRO A 205 -6.80 11.62 12.91
N ALA A 206 -7.52 11.97 13.97
CA ALA A 206 -7.31 13.22 14.68
C ALA A 206 -5.82 13.35 15.07
N PRO A 207 -5.22 14.55 14.93
CA PRO A 207 -3.91 14.79 15.50
C PRO A 207 -3.97 14.47 17.00
N ALA A 208 -2.95 13.80 17.52
CA ALA A 208 -2.86 13.59 18.96
C ALA A 208 -2.90 14.96 19.65
N ARG A 209 -3.78 15.14 20.64
CA ARG A 209 -3.89 16.41 21.39
C ARG A 209 -2.51 16.80 21.90
N THR A 210 -1.95 17.87 21.35
CA THR A 210 -0.83 18.57 21.94
C THR A 210 -1.28 19.06 23.31
N LEU A 211 -0.65 18.56 24.38
CA LEU A 211 -0.84 19.12 25.71
C LEU A 211 -0.40 20.61 25.66
N PRO A 212 -1.16 21.55 26.25
CA PRO A 212 -0.75 22.94 26.27
C PRO A 212 0.37 23.11 27.30
N GLY A 213 1.55 23.49 26.81
CA GLY A 213 2.73 23.83 27.62
C GLY A 213 3.98 23.42 26.84
N GLY A 214 4.91 24.29 26.47
CA GLY A 214 5.20 25.67 26.83
C GLY A 214 6.56 25.99 26.19
N ALA A 215 6.88 27.29 26.13
CA ALA A 215 8.13 27.89 25.65
C ALA A 215 8.36 27.90 24.13
N ALA A 216 8.37 29.14 23.60
CA ALA A 216 8.80 29.50 22.27
C ALA A 216 10.22 29.00 22.00
N ARG A 217 10.40 28.30 20.86
CA ARG A 217 11.75 27.93 20.39
C ARG A 217 12.32 29.09 19.58
N THR A 218 13.37 29.69 20.12
CA THR A 218 14.30 30.58 19.43
C THR A 218 14.87 29.88 18.19
N ARG A 219 14.83 30.55 17.05
CA ARG A 219 15.45 30.11 15.79
C ARG A 219 16.96 30.15 15.95
N VAL A 220 17.64 29.02 15.74
CA VAL A 220 19.09 28.98 15.56
C VAL A 220 19.34 28.70 14.08
N SER A 221 19.96 29.66 13.39
CA SER A 221 20.42 29.52 12.01
C SER A 221 21.65 28.60 11.93
N PRO A 222 21.90 27.89 10.81
CA PRO A 222 22.88 26.81 10.77
C PRO A 222 24.31 27.24 10.42
N ASP A 223 24.62 28.52 10.26
CA ASP A 223 25.95 28.96 9.83
C ASP A 223 26.55 29.98 10.80
N GLY A 224 27.52 29.50 11.58
CA GLY A 224 28.29 30.27 12.55
C GLY A 224 29.38 31.12 11.90
N THR A 225 29.00 32.07 11.04
CA THR A 225 29.90 33.11 10.56
C THR A 225 29.23 34.48 10.61
N ALA A 226 29.81 35.34 11.43
CA ALA A 226 29.49 36.76 11.51
C ALA A 226 30.20 37.50 10.38
N GLU A 227 29.47 38.23 9.55
CA GLU A 227 30.03 39.32 8.76
C GLU A 227 29.24 40.60 8.99
N SER A 228 29.98 41.64 9.35
CA SER A 228 29.52 42.97 9.72
C SER A 228 29.28 43.85 8.50
N HIS A 229 28.26 44.70 8.58
CA HIS A 229 27.97 45.78 7.64
C HIS A 229 29.17 46.69 7.35
N GLY A 230 29.28 47.10 6.07
CA GLY A 230 30.04 48.26 5.61
C GLY A 230 29.24 49.02 4.56
N GLU A 231 28.94 50.29 4.83
CA GLU A 231 28.25 51.25 3.96
C GLU A 231 29.13 51.79 2.81
N ARG A 232 28.46 52.51 1.87
CA ARG A 232 28.95 53.53 0.89
C ARG A 232 29.52 52.92 -0.40
N GLY A 233 29.23 53.37 -1.61
CA GLY A 233 28.53 54.55 -2.14
C GLY A 233 29.00 54.76 -3.59
N LEU A 234 28.17 55.42 -4.40
CA LEU A 234 28.27 55.71 -5.85
C LEU A 234 27.90 54.58 -6.82
#